data_AF-A0A166MUT0-F1
#
_entry.id   AF-A0A166MUT0-F1
#
_cell.length_a   1.000
_cell.length_b   1.000
_cell.length_c   1.000
_cell.angle_alpha   90.00
_cell.angle_beta   90.00
_cell.angle_gamma   90.00
#
_symmetry.space_group_name_H-M   'P 1'
#
loop_
_entity.id
_entity.type
_entity.pdbx_description
1 polymer ?
#
loop_
_entity_poly.entity_id
_entity_poly.type
_entity_poly.pdbx_seq_one_letter_code
_entity_poly.pdbx_strand_id
1 'polypeptide(L)'
;MFHRVLAPRWLYSLRIETLKKSDEAYGELQRYIKQMIAEARASGAAPGADAESSEAADLFRRLVDANDEEQGARLTDDELLSNIYVFFLAGHETSAHTLTFAFALLALHPEVQDKLYDEAKRLWPEDSGEQWSTSKLPDYNRLEYALAVFRETLRLFPAEVAIQRIGNRRVYLSRPGPYAL
;
A
#
# COMPACT_ATOMS: atom_id res chain seq x y z
N MET A 1 -3.55 -14.14 4.67
CA MET A 1 -2.79 -13.30 5.61
C MET A 1 -3.61 -12.83 6.83
N PHE A 2 -4.85 -12.35 6.66
CA PHE A 2 -5.69 -11.84 7.77
C PHE A 2 -6.10 -12.83 8.86
N HIS A 3 -5.94 -14.14 8.64
CA HIS A 3 -6.36 -15.14 9.62
C HIS A 3 -5.53 -15.09 10.91
N ARG A 4 -4.26 -14.61 10.90
CA ARG A 4 -3.44 -14.51 12.13
C ARG A 4 -3.88 -13.40 13.07
N VAL A 5 -4.56 -12.38 12.54
CA VAL A 5 -5.12 -11.27 13.32
C VAL A 5 -6.43 -11.68 14.00
N LEU A 6 -7.19 -12.59 13.38
CA LEU A 6 -8.53 -12.98 13.86
C LEU A 6 -8.56 -14.36 14.56
N ALA A 7 -7.57 -15.22 14.32
CA ALA A 7 -7.54 -16.58 14.84
C ALA A 7 -6.76 -16.69 16.16
N PRO A 8 -7.26 -17.46 17.15
CA PRO A 8 -6.53 -17.77 18.37
C PRO A 8 -5.22 -18.52 18.09
N ARG A 9 -4.17 -18.28 18.90
CA ARG A 9 -2.84 -18.90 18.71
C ARG A 9 -2.86 -20.44 18.69
N TRP A 10 -3.79 -21.07 19.43
CA TRP A 10 -3.92 -22.53 19.43
C TRP A 10 -4.37 -23.09 18.08
N LEU A 11 -5.04 -22.30 17.23
CA LEU A 11 -5.51 -22.74 15.91
C LEU A 11 -4.34 -23.12 14.98
N TYR A 12 -3.20 -22.45 15.15
CA TYR A 12 -1.96 -22.71 14.39
C TYR A 12 -1.20 -23.96 14.83
N SER A 13 -1.53 -24.52 16.01
CA SER A 13 -0.96 -25.80 16.47
C SER A 13 -1.61 -27.01 15.79
N LEU A 14 -2.75 -26.81 15.08
CA LEU A 14 -3.42 -27.86 14.33
C LEU A 14 -2.60 -28.28 13.11
N ARG A 15 -2.73 -29.54 12.69
CA ARG A 15 -2.03 -30.10 11.51
C ARG A 15 -2.66 -29.67 10.17
N ILE A 16 -3.08 -28.42 10.06
CA ILE A 16 -3.59 -27.84 8.81
C ILE A 16 -2.43 -27.15 8.12
N GLU A 17 -2.01 -27.68 6.99
CA GLU A 17 -0.80 -27.24 6.27
C GLU A 17 -0.85 -25.75 5.90
N THR A 18 -2.01 -25.24 5.47
CA THR A 18 -2.19 -23.83 5.12
C THR A 18 -1.99 -22.89 6.30
N LEU A 19 -2.44 -23.29 7.50
CA LEU A 19 -2.26 -22.47 8.71
C LEU A 19 -0.80 -22.42 9.15
N LYS A 20 -0.10 -23.55 9.07
CA LYS A 20 1.34 -23.62 9.35
C LYS A 20 2.14 -22.74 8.38
N LYS A 21 1.90 -22.88 7.08
CA LYS A 21 2.55 -22.06 6.05
C LYS A 21 2.33 -20.57 6.27
N SER A 22 1.13 -20.15 6.68
CA SER A 22 0.90 -18.73 6.96
C SER A 22 1.52 -18.26 8.27
N ASP A 23 1.65 -19.11 9.28
CA ASP A 23 2.35 -18.77 10.52
C ASP A 23 3.85 -18.59 10.25
N GLU A 24 4.43 -19.50 9.47
CA GLU A 24 5.81 -19.44 8.98
C GLU A 24 6.04 -18.16 8.18
N ALA A 25 5.24 -17.90 7.15
CA ALA A 25 5.36 -16.70 6.31
C ALA A 25 5.25 -15.39 7.11
N TYR A 26 4.37 -15.35 8.12
CA TYR A 26 4.30 -14.20 9.02
C TYR A 26 5.59 -14.06 9.84
N GLY A 27 6.11 -15.17 10.38
CA GLY A 27 7.35 -15.18 11.13
C GLY A 27 8.55 -14.71 10.30
N GLU A 28 8.60 -15.09 9.02
CA GLU A 28 9.64 -14.62 8.09
C GLU A 28 9.52 -13.13 7.80
N LEU A 29 8.32 -12.64 7.47
CA LEU A 29 8.08 -11.22 7.21
C LEU A 29 8.43 -10.37 8.44
N GLN A 30 8.05 -10.81 9.64
CA GLN A 30 8.43 -10.14 10.89
C GLN A 30 9.94 -10.09 11.06
N ARG A 31 10.67 -11.16 10.70
CA ARG A 31 12.13 -11.21 10.76
C ARG A 31 12.76 -10.20 9.79
N TYR A 32 12.28 -10.13 8.56
CA TYR A 32 12.75 -9.17 7.56
C TYR A 32 12.53 -7.72 8.01
N ILE A 33 11.35 -7.39 8.53
CA ILE A 33 11.07 -6.02 9.02
C ILE A 33 11.99 -5.68 10.21
N LYS A 34 12.23 -6.61 11.15
CA LYS A 34 13.17 -6.37 12.25
C LYS A 34 14.60 -6.14 11.75
N GLN A 35 15.03 -6.89 10.74
CA GLN A 35 16.33 -6.68 10.12
C GLN A 35 16.42 -5.28 9.47
N MET A 36 15.40 -4.86 8.71
CA MET A 36 15.36 -3.53 8.12
C MET A 36 15.43 -2.40 9.16
N ILE A 37 14.73 -2.54 10.31
CA ILE A 37 14.81 -1.56 11.41
C ILE A 37 16.22 -1.52 12.01
N ALA A 38 16.84 -2.68 12.23
CA ALA A 38 18.20 -2.76 12.76
C ALA A 38 19.21 -2.11 11.81
N GLU A 39 19.09 -2.38 10.50
CA GLU A 39 19.92 -1.77 9.46
C GLU A 39 19.70 -0.25 9.38
N ALA A 40 18.45 0.21 9.44
CA ALA A 40 18.10 1.63 9.50
C ALA A 40 18.82 2.33 10.66
N ARG A 41 18.71 1.81 11.89
CA ARG A 41 19.40 2.36 13.07
C ARG A 41 20.93 2.29 12.98
N ALA A 42 21.46 1.18 12.45
CA ALA A 42 22.91 0.98 12.34
C ALA A 42 23.54 1.89 11.28
N SER A 43 22.81 2.20 10.20
CA SER A 43 23.30 3.03 9.11
C SER A 43 23.59 4.47 9.54
N GLY A 44 22.88 5.00 10.55
CA GLY A 44 23.14 6.31 11.18
C GLY A 44 23.27 7.51 10.22
N ALA A 45 22.95 7.32 8.94
CA ALA A 45 23.29 8.25 7.88
C ALA A 45 22.23 9.35 7.82
N ALA A 46 22.64 10.59 7.57
CA ALA A 46 21.71 11.70 7.43
C ALA A 46 20.61 11.42 6.37
N PRO A 47 19.42 12.05 6.47
CA PRO A 47 18.39 12.01 5.42
C PRO A 47 19.01 12.29 4.04
N GLY A 48 18.97 11.31 3.12
CA GLY A 48 19.39 11.48 1.73
C GLY A 48 20.85 11.12 1.37
N ALA A 49 21.57 10.33 2.19
CA ALA A 49 22.98 10.02 1.92
C ALA A 49 23.24 8.98 0.82
N ASP A 50 22.27 8.15 0.41
CA ASP A 50 22.46 7.18 -0.67
C ASP A 50 21.27 7.18 -1.62
N ALA A 51 21.46 7.77 -2.81
CA ALA A 51 20.49 7.79 -3.91
C ALA A 51 20.19 6.39 -4.50
N GLU A 52 20.81 5.33 -3.97
CA GLU A 52 20.57 3.93 -4.32
C GLU A 52 19.74 3.16 -3.28
N SER A 53 19.41 3.77 -2.12
CA SER A 53 18.48 3.15 -1.18
C SER A 53 17.05 3.27 -1.74
N SER A 54 16.34 2.14 -1.84
CA SER A 54 14.94 2.10 -2.29
C SER A 54 14.09 3.11 -1.49
N GLU A 55 13.19 3.85 -2.15
CA GLU A 55 12.27 4.80 -1.49
C GLU A 55 11.50 4.18 -0.31
N ALA A 56 11.21 2.87 -0.37
CA ALA A 56 10.58 2.14 0.72
C ALA A 56 11.50 1.99 1.95
N ALA A 57 12.81 1.82 1.75
CA ALA A 57 13.80 1.82 2.82
C ALA A 57 13.92 3.21 3.46
N ASP A 58 13.81 4.28 2.67
CA ASP A 58 13.81 5.66 3.18
C ASP A 58 12.57 5.97 4.04
N LEU A 59 11.37 5.52 3.65
CA LEU A 59 10.16 5.68 4.46
C LEU A 59 10.29 5.02 5.84
N PHE A 60 10.72 3.76 5.87
CA PHE A 60 10.83 3.02 7.13
C PHE A 60 11.94 3.58 8.01
N ARG A 61 13.04 4.04 7.42
CA ARG A 61 14.08 4.72 8.17
C ARG A 61 13.57 6.01 8.81
N ARG A 62 12.84 6.85 8.06
CA ARG A 62 12.23 8.07 8.63
C ARG A 62 11.27 7.78 9.78
N LEU A 63 10.52 6.68 9.72
CA LEU A 63 9.66 6.25 10.82
C LEU A 63 10.48 5.83 12.06
N VAL A 64 11.61 5.16 11.85
CA VAL A 64 12.54 4.79 12.92
C VAL A 64 13.17 6.04 13.54
N ASP A 65 13.70 6.94 12.73
CA ASP A 65 14.34 8.18 13.17
C ASP A 65 13.37 9.04 13.97
N ALA A 66 12.16 9.27 13.43
CA ALA A 66 11.11 10.04 14.11
C ALA A 66 10.69 9.42 15.45
N ASN A 67 10.64 8.09 15.53
CA ASN A 67 10.32 7.39 16.78
C ASN A 67 11.46 7.50 17.81
N ASP A 68 12.71 7.50 17.36
CA ASP A 68 13.87 7.55 18.23
C ASP A 68 14.16 8.98 18.73
N GLU A 69 13.70 10.01 18.03
CA GLU A 69 13.73 11.42 18.46
C GLU A 69 12.64 11.78 19.49
N GLU A 70 11.56 11.00 19.58
CA GLU A 70 10.40 11.28 20.45
C GLU A 70 10.71 11.06 21.95
N GLN A 71 10.34 12.03 22.79
CA GLN A 71 10.58 11.99 24.23
C GLN A 71 9.28 11.73 25.01
N GLY A 72 9.21 10.56 25.66
CA GLY A 72 8.10 10.21 26.56
C GLY A 72 6.91 9.52 25.89
N ALA A 73 6.86 9.46 24.54
CA ALA A 73 5.84 8.75 23.78
C ALA A 73 6.40 7.78 22.72
N ARG A 74 7.67 7.40 22.84
CA ARG A 74 8.35 6.47 21.92
C ARG A 74 7.64 5.12 21.86
N LEU A 75 7.36 4.66 20.64
CA LEU A 75 6.83 3.33 20.37
C LEU A 75 7.87 2.27 20.69
N THR A 76 7.40 1.14 21.22
CA THR A 76 8.20 -0.08 21.32
C THR A 76 8.55 -0.62 19.92
N ASP A 77 9.60 -1.43 19.82
CA ASP A 77 10.01 -2.02 18.53
C ASP A 77 8.89 -2.89 17.91
N ASP A 78 8.07 -3.55 18.72
CA ASP A 78 6.95 -4.35 18.23
C ASP A 78 5.78 -3.46 17.74
N GLU A 79 5.55 -2.30 18.35
CA GLU A 79 4.57 -1.31 17.87
C GLU A 79 5.03 -0.62 16.58
N LEU A 80 6.31 -0.24 16.51
CA LEU A 80 6.93 0.32 15.30
C LEU A 80 6.88 -0.69 14.14
N LEU A 81 7.21 -1.95 14.41
CA LEU A 81 7.07 -3.04 13.44
C LEU A 81 5.63 -3.18 12.94
N SER A 82 4.66 -3.10 13.84
CA SER A 82 3.24 -3.21 13.49
C SER A 82 2.81 -2.08 12.54
N ASN A 83 3.31 -0.85 12.74
CA ASN A 83 3.04 0.27 11.84
C ASN A 83 3.68 0.04 10.45
N ILE A 84 4.95 -0.39 10.41
CA ILE A 84 5.66 -0.71 9.16
C ILE A 84 4.93 -1.81 8.38
N TYR A 85 4.48 -2.86 9.08
CA TYR A 85 3.71 -3.95 8.50
C TYR A 85 2.42 -3.46 7.84
N VAL A 86 1.71 -2.50 8.45
CA VAL A 86 0.48 -1.92 7.88
C VAL A 86 0.78 -1.21 6.57
N PHE A 87 1.86 -0.42 6.47
CA PHE A 87 2.22 0.25 5.21
C PHE A 87 2.53 -0.75 4.10
N PHE A 88 3.29 -1.81 4.40
CA PHE A 88 3.62 -2.86 3.43
C PHE A 88 2.36 -3.58 2.94
N LEU A 89 1.54 -4.09 3.87
CA LEU A 89 0.36 -4.88 3.52
C LEU A 89 -0.69 -4.05 2.78
N ALA A 90 -0.99 -2.85 3.29
CA ALA A 90 -2.02 -2.00 2.72
C ALA A 90 -1.64 -1.53 1.32
N GLY A 91 -0.37 -1.17 1.09
CA GLY A 91 0.10 -0.70 -0.21
C GLY A 91 0.27 -1.82 -1.24
N HIS A 92 0.78 -2.99 -0.83
CA HIS A 92 1.12 -4.07 -1.74
C HIS A 92 -0.11 -4.74 -2.35
N GLU A 93 -0.98 -5.30 -1.50
CA GLU A 93 -2.10 -6.12 -1.97
C GLU A 93 -3.12 -5.29 -2.77
N THR A 94 -3.44 -4.08 -2.30
CA THR A 94 -4.45 -3.23 -2.95
C THR A 94 -3.96 -2.68 -4.29
N SER A 95 -2.70 -2.26 -4.38
CA SER A 95 -2.12 -1.74 -5.62
C SER A 95 -1.93 -2.87 -6.64
N ALA A 96 -1.41 -4.03 -6.22
CA ALA A 96 -1.25 -5.19 -7.09
C ALA A 96 -2.59 -5.67 -7.66
N HIS A 97 -3.62 -5.75 -6.81
CA HIS A 97 -4.99 -6.06 -7.25
C HIS A 97 -5.48 -5.06 -8.30
N THR A 98 -5.40 -3.77 -7.99
CA THR A 98 -5.88 -2.71 -8.89
C THR A 98 -5.16 -2.75 -10.24
N LEU A 99 -3.83 -2.89 -10.24
CA LEU A 99 -3.03 -2.98 -11.46
C LEU A 99 -3.36 -4.22 -12.29
N THR A 100 -3.57 -5.36 -11.63
CA THR A 100 -3.93 -6.62 -12.30
C THR A 100 -5.20 -6.44 -13.14
N PHE A 101 -6.25 -5.87 -12.55
CA PHE A 101 -7.49 -5.63 -13.26
C PHE A 101 -7.41 -4.48 -14.26
N ALA A 102 -6.67 -3.41 -13.95
CA ALA A 102 -6.46 -2.31 -14.88
C ALA A 102 -5.81 -2.80 -16.18
N PHE A 103 -4.74 -3.60 -16.08
CA PHE A 103 -4.08 -4.16 -17.26
C PHE A 103 -4.95 -5.18 -18.01
N ALA A 104 -5.69 -6.02 -17.29
CA ALA A 104 -6.63 -6.93 -17.92
C ALA A 104 -7.72 -6.18 -18.71
N LEU A 105 -8.28 -5.11 -18.15
CA LEU A 105 -9.28 -4.27 -18.82
C LEU A 105 -8.67 -3.54 -20.03
N LEU A 106 -7.48 -2.95 -19.89
CA LEU A 106 -6.81 -2.29 -21.02
C LEU A 106 -6.55 -3.25 -22.18
N ALA A 107 -6.13 -4.50 -21.89
CA ALA A 107 -5.92 -5.51 -22.92
C ALA A 107 -7.23 -5.94 -23.63
N LEU A 108 -8.36 -5.86 -22.94
CA LEU A 108 -9.69 -6.18 -23.48
C LEU A 108 -10.35 -4.98 -24.20
N HIS A 109 -9.86 -3.75 -23.95
CA HIS A 109 -10.40 -2.49 -24.47
C HIS A 109 -9.30 -1.65 -25.15
N PRO A 110 -8.83 -2.06 -26.34
CA PRO A 110 -7.75 -1.37 -27.06
C PRO A 110 -8.03 0.13 -27.28
N GLU A 111 -9.28 0.51 -27.52
CA GLU A 111 -9.69 1.90 -27.70
C GLU A 111 -9.49 2.76 -26.45
N VAL A 112 -9.54 2.16 -25.26
CA VAL A 112 -9.23 2.82 -23.99
C VAL A 112 -7.72 2.89 -23.80
N GLN A 113 -7.01 1.82 -24.13
CA GLN A 113 -5.54 1.78 -24.11
C GLN A 113 -4.92 2.84 -25.02
N ASP A 114 -5.43 2.99 -26.25
CA ASP A 114 -4.94 3.97 -27.22
C ASP A 114 -5.11 5.40 -26.68
N LYS A 115 -6.28 5.73 -26.10
CA LYS A 115 -6.51 7.04 -25.48
C LYS A 115 -5.58 7.31 -24.29
N LEU A 116 -5.32 6.30 -23.47
CA LEU A 116 -4.38 6.41 -22.36
C LEU A 116 -2.95 6.63 -22.86
N TYR A 117 -2.57 5.94 -23.93
CA TYR A 117 -1.28 6.09 -24.57
C TYR A 117 -1.12 7.48 -25.23
N ASP A 118 -2.16 8.00 -25.88
CA ASP A 118 -2.18 9.36 -26.43
C ASP A 118 -2.03 10.42 -25.33
N GLU A 119 -2.69 10.25 -24.18
CA GLU A 119 -2.48 11.11 -23.01
C GLU A 119 -1.02 11.04 -22.54
N ALA A 120 -0.45 9.83 -22.42
CA ALA A 120 0.94 9.67 -22.02
C ALA A 120 1.91 10.35 -23.01
N LYS A 121 1.74 10.17 -24.31
CA LYS A 121 2.56 10.83 -25.35
C LYS A 121 2.49 12.35 -25.28
N ARG A 122 1.31 12.90 -25.05
CA ARG A 122 1.11 14.35 -24.90
C ARG A 122 1.82 14.90 -23.68
N LEU A 123 1.91 14.12 -22.60
CA LEU A 123 2.56 14.52 -21.35
C LEU A 123 4.07 14.28 -21.35
N TRP A 124 4.54 13.27 -22.09
CA TRP A 124 5.95 12.91 -22.26
C TRP A 124 6.29 12.68 -23.74
N PRO A 125 6.60 13.75 -24.49
CA PRO A 125 6.97 13.63 -25.90
C PRO A 125 8.30 12.88 -26.07
N GLU A 126 8.33 11.91 -27.00
CA GLU A 126 9.51 11.08 -27.31
C GLU A 126 10.73 11.92 -27.75
N ASP A 127 10.51 13.07 -28.38
CA ASP A 127 11.56 13.98 -28.88
C ASP A 127 12.21 14.87 -27.82
N SER A 128 11.81 14.76 -26.54
CA SER A 128 12.38 15.59 -25.47
C SER A 128 13.84 15.23 -25.16
N GLY A 129 14.32 14.05 -25.59
CA GLY A 129 15.66 13.55 -25.25
C GLY A 129 15.85 13.33 -23.74
N GLU A 130 14.80 13.49 -22.94
CA GLU A 130 14.84 13.38 -21.49
C GLU A 130 14.48 11.96 -21.07
N GLN A 131 15.34 11.38 -20.22
CA GLN A 131 15.07 10.09 -19.60
C GLN A 131 13.91 10.23 -18.59
N TRP A 132 12.95 9.30 -18.64
CA TRP A 132 11.85 9.27 -17.69
C TRP A 132 12.37 9.22 -16.24
N SER A 133 11.79 10.04 -15.36
CA SER A 133 12.08 10.06 -13.92
C SER A 133 10.81 10.37 -13.13
N THR A 134 10.64 9.73 -11.98
CA THR A 134 9.56 9.99 -11.02
C THR A 134 9.53 11.45 -10.54
N SER A 135 10.70 12.10 -10.47
CA SER A 135 10.84 13.54 -10.17
C SER A 135 10.21 14.48 -11.21
N LYS A 136 9.91 13.95 -12.41
CA LYS A 136 9.31 14.69 -13.53
C LYS A 136 7.89 14.20 -13.85
N LEU A 137 7.21 13.59 -12.88
CA LEU A 137 5.78 13.34 -13.02
C LEU A 137 5.08 14.68 -13.34
N PRO A 138 4.30 14.78 -14.42
CA PRO A 138 3.44 15.91 -14.67
C PRO A 138 2.55 16.07 -13.45
N ASP A 139 2.13 17.31 -13.19
CA ASP A 139 1.12 17.58 -12.18
C ASP A 139 0.02 16.52 -12.29
N TYR A 140 -0.25 15.86 -11.17
CA TYR A 140 -1.22 14.77 -11.07
C TYR A 140 -2.58 15.16 -11.69
N ASN A 141 -2.91 16.44 -11.66
CA ASN A 141 -4.10 17.00 -12.29
C ASN A 141 -4.14 16.85 -13.83
N ARG A 142 -3.00 16.64 -14.49
CA ARG A 142 -2.89 16.45 -15.95
C ARG A 142 -3.12 15.00 -16.40
N LEU A 143 -3.16 14.04 -15.46
CA LEU A 143 -3.36 12.61 -15.71
C LEU A 143 -4.85 12.24 -15.73
N GLU A 144 -5.68 13.08 -16.34
CA GLU A 144 -7.14 12.98 -16.25
C GLU A 144 -7.68 11.62 -16.69
N TYR A 145 -7.20 11.13 -17.85
CA TYR A 145 -7.67 9.88 -18.42
C TYR A 145 -7.09 8.66 -17.69
N ALA A 146 -5.82 8.68 -17.31
CA ALA A 146 -5.22 7.66 -16.45
C ALA A 146 -5.99 7.51 -15.13
N LEU A 147 -6.35 8.62 -14.49
CA LEU A 147 -7.17 8.61 -13.28
C LEU A 147 -8.57 8.06 -13.53
N ALA A 148 -9.17 8.38 -14.68
CA ALA A 148 -10.46 7.80 -15.07
C ALA A 148 -10.37 6.28 -15.23
N VAL A 149 -9.32 5.76 -15.87
CA VAL A 149 -9.07 4.31 -16.01
C VAL A 149 -8.96 3.63 -14.65
N PHE A 150 -8.17 4.18 -13.73
CA PHE A 150 -8.03 3.61 -12.39
C PHE A 150 -9.33 3.69 -11.58
N ARG A 151 -10.06 4.80 -11.66
CA ARG A 151 -11.36 4.96 -10.99
C ARG A 151 -12.38 3.96 -11.52
N GLU A 152 -12.43 3.75 -12.83
CA GLU A 152 -13.37 2.80 -13.43
C GLU A 152 -12.97 1.35 -13.11
N THR A 153 -11.67 1.06 -13.09
CA THR A 153 -11.15 -0.23 -12.62
C THR A 153 -11.60 -0.50 -11.19
N LEU A 154 -11.44 0.46 -10.27
CA LEU A 154 -11.86 0.32 -8.87
C LEU A 154 -13.39 0.27 -8.71
N ARG A 155 -14.16 0.89 -9.62
CA ARG A 155 -15.62 0.80 -9.64
C ARG A 155 -16.10 -0.61 -10.00
N LEU A 156 -15.41 -1.28 -10.93
CA LEU A 156 -15.74 -2.63 -11.41
C LEU A 156 -15.14 -3.73 -10.52
N PHE A 157 -13.89 -3.54 -10.11
CA PHE A 157 -13.06 -4.47 -9.35
C PHE A 157 -12.44 -3.74 -8.14
N PRO A 158 -13.24 -3.47 -7.10
CA PRO A 158 -12.75 -2.80 -5.91
C PRO A 158 -11.75 -3.70 -5.16
N ALA A 159 -10.56 -3.16 -4.87
CA ALA A 159 -9.55 -3.86 -4.09
C ALA A 159 -9.98 -4.14 -2.64
N GLU A 160 -10.89 -3.31 -2.10
CA GLU A 160 -11.51 -3.48 -0.79
C GLU A 160 -13.03 -3.37 -0.93
N VAL A 161 -13.75 -4.43 -0.59
CA VAL A 161 -15.21 -4.53 -0.80
C VAL A 161 -16.01 -4.08 0.42
N ALA A 162 -15.41 -4.02 1.61
CA ALA A 162 -16.14 -3.72 2.83
C ALA A 162 -15.31 -2.94 3.84
N ILE A 163 -15.82 -1.78 4.25
CA ILE A 163 -15.22 -1.00 5.32
C ILE A 163 -15.94 -1.32 6.63
N GLN A 164 -15.23 -1.99 7.54
CA GLN A 164 -15.78 -2.36 8.85
C GLN A 164 -15.59 -1.24 9.88
N ARG A 165 -16.58 -1.09 10.76
CA ARG A 165 -16.56 -0.17 11.91
C ARG A 165 -17.22 -0.86 13.11
N ILE A 166 -16.64 -0.68 14.29
CA ILE A 166 -17.23 -1.16 15.55
C ILE A 166 -17.71 0.06 16.34
N GLY A 167 -19.01 0.10 16.63
CA GLY A 167 -19.61 1.21 17.39
C GLY A 167 -19.24 1.13 18.87
N ASN A 168 -18.65 2.20 19.40
CA ASN A 168 -18.39 2.35 20.84
C ASN A 168 -19.60 2.88 21.63
N ARG A 169 -20.67 3.26 20.91
CA ARG A 169 -21.95 3.73 21.45
C ARG A 169 -23.06 3.44 20.45
N ARG A 170 -24.31 3.52 20.92
CA ARG A 170 -25.48 3.44 20.03
C ARG A 170 -25.44 4.58 19.01
N VAL A 171 -25.57 4.23 17.74
CA VAL A 171 -25.67 5.17 16.62
C VAL A 171 -27.00 4.92 15.92
N TYR A 172 -27.79 5.98 15.73
CA TYR A 172 -29.00 5.93 14.92
C TYR A 172 -28.62 6.32 13.50
N LEU A 173 -28.75 5.39 12.56
CA LEU A 173 -28.55 5.66 11.15
C LEU A 173 -29.88 6.17 10.60
N SER A 174 -30.01 7.48 10.38
CA SER A 174 -31.08 8.02 9.56
C SER A 174 -30.79 7.65 8.11
N ARG A 175 -31.77 7.10 7.40
CA ARG A 175 -31.66 6.86 5.96
C ARG A 175 -31.79 8.20 5.25
N PRO A 176 -30.74 8.77 4.63
CA PRO A 176 -30.89 10.02 3.89
C PRO A 176 -31.57 9.71 2.56
N GLY A 177 -32.71 10.33 2.26
CA GLY A 177 -33.37 10.26 0.95
C GLY A 177 -34.89 10.07 1.01
N PRO A 178 -35.59 10.20 -0.14
CA PRO A 178 -37.06 10.25 -0.24
C PRO A 178 -37.78 8.91 0.04
N TYR A 179 -37.06 7.87 0.45
CA TYR A 179 -37.59 6.53 0.77
C TYR A 179 -37.42 6.19 2.26
N ALA A 180 -37.52 7.19 3.13
CA ALA A 180 -37.76 6.96 4.55
C ALA A 180 -39.22 6.50 4.71
N LEU A 181 -39.42 5.30 5.26
CA LEU A 181 -40.73 4.80 5.68
C LEU A 181 -41.21 5.56 6.92
#